data_AF-A0A933JS37-F1
#
_entry.id   AF-A0A933JS37-F1
#
_cell.length_a   1.000
_cell.length_b   1.000
_cell.length_c   1.000
_cell.angle_alpha   90.00
_cell.angle_beta   90.00
_cell.angle_gamma   90.00
#
_symmetry.space_group_name_H-M   'P 1'
#
loop_
_entity.id
_entity.type
_entity.pdbx_description
1 polymer ?
#
loop_
_entity_poly.entity_id
_entity_poly.type
_entity_poly.pdbx_seq_one_letter_code
_entity_poly.pdbx_strand_id
1 'polypeptide(L)'
;MPMLLFVRGLGSNRDWVERMGDLSVEGVGFDFPSAPKATDFEISFRLPEESERRSVLATVTETRPRGRMHFIGARIASESDEVQRAIARSLDARRLKH
;
A
#
# COMPACT_ATOMS: atom_id res chain seq x y z
N MET A 1 5.35 -7.12 -2.25
CA MET A 1 5.00 -7.46 -3.64
C MET A 1 4.96 -6.18 -4.43
N PRO A 2 5.85 -6.01 -5.41
CA PRO A 2 5.90 -4.78 -6.20
C PRO A 2 4.63 -4.63 -7.05
N MET A 3 3.98 -3.49 -6.95
CA MET A 3 2.80 -3.14 -7.76
C MET A 3 2.54 -1.63 -7.78
N LEU A 4 1.64 -1.22 -8.68
CA LEU A 4 1.09 0.13 -8.70
C LEU A 4 0.02 0.28 -7.61
N LEU A 5 0.19 1.30 -6.78
CA LEU A 5 -0.70 1.69 -5.70
C LEU A 5 -1.28 3.06 -6.02
N PHE A 6 -2.57 3.25 -5.76
CA PHE A 6 -3.19 4.57 -5.69
C PHE A 6 -3.26 4.93 -4.22
N VAL A 7 -2.71 6.07 -3.85
CA VAL A 7 -2.54 6.49 -2.46
C VAL A 7 -3.23 7.82 -2.25
N ARG A 8 -4.03 7.94 -1.18
CA ARG A 8 -4.67 9.19 -0.78
C ARG A 8 -4.48 9.40 0.72
N GLY A 9 -3.87 10.54 1.09
CA GLY A 9 -3.69 10.89 2.50
C GLY A 9 -5.00 11.34 3.13
N LEU A 10 -5.43 10.69 4.21
CA LEU A 10 -6.63 11.06 4.96
C LEU A 10 -6.38 12.34 5.75
N GLY A 11 -7.41 13.19 5.87
CA GLY A 11 -7.28 14.51 6.48
C GLY A 11 -6.53 15.54 5.62
N SER A 12 -6.16 15.19 4.39
CA SER A 12 -5.64 16.13 3.39
C SER A 12 -6.62 16.23 2.21
N ASN A 13 -6.88 17.46 1.72
CA ASN A 13 -7.67 17.68 0.50
C ASN A 13 -6.89 17.28 -0.78
N ARG A 14 -6.09 16.21 -0.72
CA ARG A 14 -5.26 15.76 -1.84
C ARG A 14 -5.97 14.67 -2.61
N ASP A 15 -5.87 14.76 -3.93
CA ASP A 15 -6.32 13.73 -4.85
C ASP A 15 -5.50 12.44 -4.72
N TRP A 16 -6.03 11.36 -5.28
CA TRP A 16 -5.32 10.10 -5.44
C TRP A 16 -4.03 10.30 -6.23
N VAL A 17 -2.93 9.74 -5.73
CA VAL A 17 -1.64 9.75 -6.43
C VAL A 17 -1.16 8.33 -6.69
N GLU A 18 -0.64 8.10 -7.89
CA GLU A 18 -0.04 6.84 -8.28
C GLU A 18 1.36 6.70 -7.69
N ARG A 19 1.64 5.54 -7.08
CA ARG A 19 2.94 5.19 -6.51
C ARG A 19 3.29 3.75 -6.79
N MET A 20 4.51 3.50 -7.24
CA MET A 20 5.07 2.16 -7.17
C MET A 20 5.42 1.85 -5.72
N GLY A 21 5.03 0.67 -5.25
CA GLY A 21 5.30 0.25 -3.90
C GLY A 21 5.21 -1.26 -3.73
N ASP A 22 5.44 -1.69 -2.50
CA ASP A 22 5.38 -3.07 -2.07
C ASP A 22 4.16 -3.30 -1.19
N LEU A 23 3.28 -4.19 -1.63
CA LEU A 23 2.15 -4.68 -0.83
C LEU A 23 2.52 -5.99 -0.11
N SER A 24 2.16 -6.09 1.16
CA SER A 24 2.21 -7.33 1.94
C SER A 24 0.87 -7.52 2.68
N VAL A 25 0.72 -8.66 3.35
CA VAL A 25 -0.48 -8.92 4.17
C VAL A 25 -0.59 -7.93 5.33
N GLU A 26 0.55 -7.57 5.94
CA GLU A 26 0.59 -6.73 7.14
C GLU A 26 0.58 -5.23 6.82
N GLY A 27 0.99 -4.85 5.61
CA GLY A 27 1.28 -3.45 5.34
C GLY A 27 1.59 -3.14 3.88
N VAL A 28 1.96 -1.89 3.67
CA VAL A 28 2.36 -1.37 2.38
C VAL A 28 3.57 -0.45 2.55
N GLY A 29 4.48 -0.50 1.58
CA GLY A 29 5.64 0.38 1.49
C GLY A 29 5.63 1.13 0.18
N PHE A 30 5.83 2.45 0.19
CA PHE A 30 5.93 3.24 -1.05
C PHE A 30 6.81 4.46 -0.87
N ASP A 31 7.35 5.00 -1.97
CA ASP A 31 8.18 6.20 -1.96
C ASP A 31 7.34 7.47 -2.17
N PHE A 32 7.68 8.55 -1.47
CA PHE A 32 7.01 9.85 -1.54
C PHE A 32 8.04 10.98 -1.71
N PRO A 33 7.74 12.05 -2.48
CA PRO A 33 8.72 13.13 -2.69
C PRO A 33 9.15 13.86 -1.42
N SER A 34 8.29 13.90 -0.42
CA SER A 34 8.54 14.52 0.88
C SER A 34 7.94 13.67 1.99
N ALA A 35 8.43 13.83 3.23
CA ALA A 35 7.76 13.27 4.39
C ALA A 35 6.27 13.69 4.39
N PRO A 36 5.33 12.74 4.43
CA PRO A 36 3.91 13.05 4.41
C PRO A 36 3.49 13.70 5.72
N LYS A 37 2.55 14.64 5.62
CA LYS A 37 1.88 15.22 6.81
C LYS A 37 0.73 14.35 7.32
N ALA A 38 0.17 13.50 6.45
CA ALA A 38 -0.90 12.58 6.81
C ALA A 38 -0.31 11.36 7.54
N THR A 39 -0.96 10.96 8.63
CA THR A 39 -0.63 9.74 9.40
C THR A 39 -1.34 8.52 8.85
N ASP A 40 -2.48 8.72 8.19
CA ASP A 40 -3.31 7.65 7.66
C ASP A 40 -3.55 7.84 6.17
N PHE A 41 -3.58 6.73 5.46
CA PHE A 41 -3.76 6.66 4.02
C PHE A 41 -4.87 5.70 3.66
N GLU A 42 -5.65 6.06 2.66
CA GLU A 42 -6.40 5.10 1.88
C GLU A 42 -5.53 4.62 0.72
N ILE A 43 -5.42 3.30 0.58
CA ILE A 43 -4.59 2.65 -0.42
C ILE A 43 -5.50 1.80 -1.30
N SER A 44 -5.58 2.13 -2.59
CA SER A 44 -6.32 1.36 -3.58
C SER A 44 -5.36 0.64 -4.51
N PHE A 45 -5.61 -0.65 -4.75
CA PHE A 45 -4.76 -1.50 -5.57
C PHE A 45 -5.58 -2.58 -6.28
N ARG A 46 -4.98 -3.24 -7.27
CA ARG A 46 -5.59 -4.37 -7.99
C ARG A 46 -4.63 -5.56 -7.95
N LEU A 47 -5.07 -6.66 -7.36
CA LEU A 47 -4.30 -7.90 -7.35
C LEU A 47 -4.22 -8.46 -8.78
N PRO A 48 -3.09 -9.05 -9.20
CA PRO A 48 -2.93 -9.56 -10.58
C PRO A 48 -3.99 -10.58 -11.00
N GLU A 49 -4.50 -11.37 -10.04
CA GLU A 49 -5.48 -12.43 -10.26
C GLU A 49 -6.94 -11.94 -10.24
N GLU A 50 -7.17 -10.66 -9.90
CA GLU A 50 -8.51 -10.09 -9.73
C GLU A 50 -8.75 -8.97 -10.75
N SER A 51 -9.99 -8.88 -11.26
CA SER A 51 -10.42 -7.79 -12.15
C SER A 51 -10.76 -6.51 -11.38
N GLU A 52 -11.14 -6.64 -10.12
CA GLU A 52 -11.64 -5.55 -9.28
C GLU A 52 -10.53 -4.88 -8.47
N ARG A 53 -10.72 -3.60 -8.14
CA ARG A 53 -9.85 -2.86 -7.22
C ARG A 53 -10.30 -3.11 -5.78
N ARG A 54 -9.34 -3.21 -4.87
CA ARG A 54 -9.56 -3.22 -3.43
C ARG A 54 -9.00 -1.95 -2.82
N SER A 55 -9.59 -1.51 -1.72
CA SER A 55 -9.11 -0.39 -0.93
C SER A 55 -8.93 -0.80 0.53
N VAL A 56 -7.88 -0.29 1.17
CA VAL A 56 -7.60 -0.50 2.59
C VAL A 56 -7.19 0.80 3.24
N LEU A 57 -7.47 0.92 4.54
CA LEU A 57 -6.90 1.96 5.38
C LEU A 57 -5.54 1.47 5.91
N ALA A 58 -4.54 2.34 5.85
CA ALA A 58 -3.21 2.06 6.35
C ALA A 58 -2.65 3.23 7.16
N THR A 59 -2.09 2.94 8.33
CA THR A 59 -1.49 3.93 9.22
C THR A 59 0.03 3.89 9.08
N VAL A 60 0.66 5.05 8.88
CA VAL A 60 2.11 5.18 8.79
C VAL A 60 2.75 4.69 10.08
N THR A 61 3.70 3.76 9.94
CA THR A 61 4.52 3.24 11.04
C THR A 61 5.98 3.65 10.93
N GLU A 62 6.44 3.94 9.72
CA GLU A 62 7.81 4.38 9.46
C GLU A 62 7.83 5.44 8.34
N THR A 63 8.64 6.47 8.53
CA THR A 63 9.04 7.38 7.46
C THR A 63 10.54 7.58 7.55
N ARG A 64 11.26 7.29 6.47
CA ARG A 64 12.72 7.47 6.43
C ARG A 64 13.17 8.06 5.09
N PRO A 65 14.21 8.93 5.09
CA PRO A 65 14.79 9.43 3.85
C PRO A 65 15.37 8.30 2.99
N ARG A 66 15.18 8.39 1.67
CA ARG A 66 15.69 7.45 0.66
C ARG A 66 16.14 8.21 -0.59
N GLY A 67 17.37 8.71 -0.58
CA GLY A 67 17.90 9.54 -1.66
C GLY A 67 17.14 10.85 -1.78
N ARG A 68 16.54 11.12 -2.96
CA ARG A 68 15.68 12.30 -3.19
C ARG A 68 14.22 12.10 -2.76
N MET A 69 13.88 10.92 -2.25
CA MET A 69 12.53 10.52 -1.85
C MET A 69 12.51 10.18 -0.36
N HIS A 70 11.32 9.90 0.17
CA HIS A 70 11.09 9.34 1.50
C HIS A 70 10.36 8.01 1.33
N PHE A 71 10.90 6.97 1.95
CA PHE A 71 10.19 5.70 2.07
C PHE A 71 9.16 5.81 3.19
N ILE A 72 7.93 5.40 2.89
CA ILE A 72 6.80 5.34 3.81
C ILE A 72 6.41 3.88 4.01
N GLY A 73 6.52 3.40 5.24
CA GLY A 73 5.95 2.14 5.68
C GLY A 73 4.63 2.40 6.40
N ALA A 74 3.57 1.73 6.00
CA ALA A 74 2.26 1.82 6.64
C ALA A 74 1.68 0.43 6.91
N ARG A 75 1.04 0.27 8.07
CA ARG A 75 0.36 -0.97 8.49
C ARG A 75 -1.09 -0.92 8.07
N ILE A 76 -1.57 -1.99 7.43
CA ILE A 76 -2.99 -2.12 7.04
C ILE A 76 -3.83 -2.36 8.29
N ALA A 77 -4.97 -1.67 8.40
CA ALA A 77 -5.90 -1.84 9.50
C ALA A 77 -6.41 -3.30 9.59
N SER A 78 -6.51 -3.84 10.81
CA SER A 78 -6.78 -5.26 11.07
C SER A 78 -8.17 -5.72 10.67
N GLU A 79 -9.12 -4.82 10.43
CA GLU A 79 -10.53 -5.15 10.14
C GLU A 79 -10.74 -5.72 8.72
N SER A 80 -9.68 -5.93 7.94
CA SER A 80 -9.74 -6.32 6.53
C SER A 80 -9.33 -7.79 6.27
N ASP A 81 -9.86 -8.75 7.04
CA ASP A 81 -9.53 -10.19 6.94
C ASP A 81 -9.70 -10.79 5.53
N GLU A 82 -10.71 -10.33 4.77
CA GLU A 82 -10.90 -10.78 3.40
C GLU A 82 -9.77 -10.28 2.48
N VAL A 83 -9.40 -9.01 2.63
CA VAL A 83 -8.33 -8.39 1.84
C VAL A 83 -6.98 -9.00 2.19
N GLN A 84 -6.70 -9.22 3.48
CA GLN A 84 -5.49 -9.89 3.93
C GLN A 84 -5.36 -11.30 3.33
N ARG A 85 -6.46 -12.07 3.32
CA ARG A 85 -6.50 -13.39 2.67
C ARG A 85 -6.31 -13.29 1.16
N ALA A 86 -6.88 -12.28 0.49
CA ALA A 86 -6.67 -12.06 -0.94
C ALA A 86 -5.20 -11.75 -1.26
N ILE A 87 -4.56 -10.86 -0.48
CA ILE A 87 -3.14 -10.55 -0.61
C ILE A 87 -2.29 -11.80 -0.38
N ALA A 88 -2.57 -12.58 0.67
CA ALA A 88 -1.85 -13.81 0.97
C ALA A 88 -1.92 -14.81 -0.20
N ARG A 89 -3.12 -15.05 -0.75
CA ARG A 89 -3.30 -15.91 -1.92
C ARG A 89 -2.51 -15.42 -3.14
N SER A 90 -2.51 -14.11 -3.39
CA SER A 90 -1.75 -13.52 -4.50
C SER A 90 -0.23 -13.68 -4.32
N LEU A 91 0.27 -13.51 -3.09
CA LEU A 91 1.68 -13.74 -2.76
C LEU A 91 2.08 -15.19 -2.98
N ASP A 92 1.28 -16.15 -2.53
CA ASP A 92 1.56 -17.58 -2.70
C ASP A 92 1.48 -18.02 -4.17
N ALA A 93 0.51 -17.51 -4.93
CA ALA A 93 0.41 -17.76 -6.37
C ALA A 93 1.65 -17.29 -7.15
N ARG A 94 2.31 -16.22 -6.69
CA ARG A 94 3.56 -15.72 -7.27
C ARG A 94 4.78 -16.53 -6.85
N ARG A 95 4.80 -17.05 -5.62
CA ARG A 95 5.88 -17.94 -5.13
C ARG A 95 5.93 -19.26 -5.90
N LEU A 96 4.77 -19.82 -6.29
CA LEU A 96 4.68 -21.10 -6.99
C LEU A 96 5.06 -21.04 -8.48
N LYS A 97 5.21 -19.85 -9.06
CA LYS A 97 5.56 -19.64 -10.48
C LYS A 97 7.07 -19.40 -10.71
N HIS A 98 7.86 -19.35 -9.64
CA HIS A 98 9.31 -19.16 -9.65
C HIS A 98 9.99 -20.36 -9.02
#